data_AF-A0A929ANC1-F1
#
_entry.id   AF-A0A929ANC1-F1
#
_cell.length_a   1.000
_cell.length_b   1.000
_cell.length_c   1.000
_cell.angle_alpha   90.00
_cell.angle_beta   90.00
_cell.angle_gamma   90.00
#
_symmetry.space_group_name_H-M   'P 1'
#
loop_
_entity.id
_entity.type
_entity.pdbx_description
1 polymer ?
#
loop_
_entity_poly.entity_id
_entity_poly.type
_entity_poly.pdbx_seq_one_letter_code
_entity_poly.pdbx_strand_id
1 'polypeptide(L)'
;MQTFPTQNLVHPYGYSVNTRFSSSQWLIAWSDEFVKNIQNIDRKLQGRILEAISHISAQPTVSTGDTVKPLKGELKGLWRYRIGKYRLVSHIPHFKM
;
A
#
# COMPACT_ATOMS: atom_id res chain seq x y z
N MET A 1 -26.71 -2.48 -17.55
CA MET A 1 -25.87 -3.09 -16.50
C MET A 1 -24.78 -3.90 -17.18
N GLN A 2 -23.51 -3.50 -17.11
CA GLN A 2 -22.40 -4.28 -17.68
C GLN A 2 -21.87 -5.24 -16.61
N THR A 3 -21.84 -6.53 -16.91
CA THR A 3 -21.27 -7.57 -16.03
C THR A 3 -19.79 -7.71 -16.34
N PHE A 4 -18.92 -7.46 -15.36
CA PHE A 4 -17.48 -7.69 -15.50
C PHE A 4 -17.13 -9.16 -15.26
N PRO A 5 -16.21 -9.76 -16.04
CA PRO A 5 -15.84 -11.16 -15.87
C PRO A 5 -15.10 -11.37 -14.54
N THR A 6 -15.57 -12.31 -13.73
CA THR A 6 -14.87 -12.76 -12.52
C THR A 6 -13.63 -13.54 -12.93
N GLN A 7 -12.45 -12.96 -12.76
CA GLN A 7 -11.19 -13.69 -12.92
C GLN A 7 -10.78 -14.30 -11.57
N ASN A 8 -10.79 -15.62 -11.50
CA ASN A 8 -10.26 -16.36 -10.36
C ASN A 8 -8.74 -16.41 -10.46
N LEU A 9 -8.05 -15.49 -9.78
CA LEU A 9 -6.61 -15.60 -9.58
C LEU A 9 -6.34 -16.54 -8.42
N VAL A 10 -5.63 -17.64 -8.69
CA VAL A 10 -5.18 -18.59 -7.67
C VAL A 10 -3.90 -18.04 -7.05
N HIS A 11 -3.95 -17.62 -5.79
CA HIS A 11 -2.75 -17.26 -5.05
C HIS A 11 -1.89 -18.51 -4.76
N PRO A 12 -0.55 -18.40 -4.66
CA PRO A 12 0.35 -19.51 -4.38
C PRO A 12 0.11 -20.21 -3.03
N TYR A 13 -0.77 -19.66 -2.19
CA TYR A 13 -1.17 -20.24 -0.91
C TYR A 13 -2.55 -20.95 -0.96
N GLY A 14 -3.13 -21.15 -2.15
CA GLY A 14 -4.31 -22.02 -2.33
C GLY A 14 -5.67 -21.40 -2.01
N TYR A 15 -5.74 -20.09 -1.74
CA TYR A 15 -7.00 -19.39 -1.52
C TYR A 15 -7.57 -18.84 -2.84
N SER A 16 -8.86 -19.04 -3.05
CA SER A 16 -9.62 -18.46 -4.17
C SER A 16 -10.18 -17.11 -3.73
N VAL A 17 -9.69 -16.01 -4.30
CA VAL A 17 -10.23 -14.68 -3.99
C VAL A 17 -11.28 -14.31 -5.04
N ASN A 18 -12.55 -14.24 -4.62
CA ASN A 18 -13.62 -13.68 -5.44
C ASN A 18 -13.54 -12.14 -5.41
N THR A 19 -12.58 -11.56 -6.13
CA THR A 19 -12.49 -10.10 -6.29
C THR A 19 -13.27 -9.66 -7.52
N ARG A 20 -14.37 -8.94 -7.31
CA ARG A 20 -14.95 -8.08 -8.35
C ARG A 20 -14.01 -6.89 -8.52
N PHE A 21 -13.00 -7.03 -9.36
CA PHE A 21 -12.15 -5.90 -9.73
C PHE A 21 -13.00 -4.89 -10.51
N SER A 22 -13.36 -3.80 -9.84
CA SER A 22 -13.75 -2.57 -10.53
C SER A 22 -12.49 -1.99 -11.17
N SER A 23 -12.61 -1.43 -12.38
CA SER A 23 -11.49 -0.86 -13.16
C SER A 23 -10.73 0.29 -12.47
N SER A 24 -11.09 0.63 -11.24
CA SER A 24 -10.55 1.75 -10.46
C SER A 24 -9.92 1.31 -9.13
N GLN A 25 -9.44 0.07 -9.02
CA GLN A 25 -8.75 -0.40 -7.80
C GLN A 25 -7.23 -0.36 -7.96
N TRP A 26 -6.54 0.16 -6.94
CA TRP A 26 -5.09 0.20 -6.89
C TRP A 26 -4.51 -1.20 -6.63
N LEU A 27 -3.51 -1.58 -7.42
CA LEU A 27 -2.67 -2.74 -7.12
C LEU A 27 -1.65 -2.34 -6.06
N ILE A 28 -1.66 -3.04 -4.92
CA ILE A 28 -0.69 -2.85 -3.84
C ILE A 28 0.25 -4.05 -3.83
N ALA A 29 1.55 -3.76 -3.96
CA ALA A 29 2.60 -4.76 -3.87
C ALA A 29 3.46 -4.52 -2.62
N TRP A 30 3.94 -5.60 -2.03
CA TRP A 30 4.81 -5.59 -0.86
C TRP A 30 6.22 -5.99 -1.27
N SER A 31 7.25 -5.30 -0.75
CA SER A 31 8.62 -5.78 -0.90
C SER A 31 8.90 -6.92 0.08
N ASP A 32 9.85 -7.79 -0.25
CA ASP A 32 10.28 -8.86 0.66
C ASP A 32 10.79 -8.32 2.00
N GLU A 33 11.46 -7.16 1.95
CA GLU A 33 11.92 -6.46 3.15
C GLU A 33 10.76 -5.99 4.02
N PHE A 34 9.68 -5.47 3.41
CA PHE A 34 8.48 -5.09 4.16
C PHE A 34 7.84 -6.29 4.85
N VAL A 35 7.72 -7.42 4.14
CA VAL A 35 7.16 -8.65 4.70
C VAL A 35 8.00 -9.15 5.89
N LYS A 36 9.33 -9.13 5.78
CA LYS A 36 10.22 -9.49 6.90
C LYS A 36 10.08 -8.54 8.08
N ASN A 37 9.97 -7.25 7.81
CA ASN A 37 9.83 -6.23 8.85
C ASN A 37 8.51 -6.37 9.61
N ILE A 38 7.41 -6.70 8.93
CA ILE A 38 6.09 -6.76 9.59
C ILE A 38 5.89 -8.00 10.45
N GLN A 39 6.59 -9.10 10.15
CA GLN A 39 6.53 -10.35 10.92
C GLN A 39 6.95 -10.17 12.38
N ASN A 40 7.89 -9.26 12.67
CA ASN A 40 8.45 -9.03 14.00
C ASN A 40 7.80 -7.86 14.76
N ILE A 41 6.71 -7.29 14.22
CA ILE A 41 6.03 -6.14 14.80
C ILE A 41 4.83 -6.58 15.65
N ASP A 42 4.55 -5.86 16.74
CA ASP A 42 3.38 -6.12 17.59
C ASP A 42 2.04 -5.91 16.85
N ARG A 43 1.01 -6.64 17.28
CA ARG A 43 -0.32 -6.62 16.61
C ARG A 43 -0.95 -5.23 16.55
N LYS A 44 -0.71 -4.37 17.55
CA LYS A 44 -1.29 -3.02 17.58
C LYS A 44 -0.65 -2.16 16.49
N LEU A 45 0.67 -2.23 16.34
CA LEU A 45 1.36 -1.53 15.27
C LEU A 45 1.04 -2.12 13.88
N GLN A 46 0.89 -3.43 13.75
CA GLN A 46 0.38 -4.04 12.51
C GLN A 46 -0.99 -3.47 12.09
N GLY A 47 -1.92 -3.32 13.03
CA GLY A 47 -3.22 -2.67 12.77
C GLY A 47 -3.09 -1.23 12.27
N ARG A 48 -2.20 -0.43 12.87
CA ARG A 48 -1.92 0.94 12.42
C ARG A 48 -1.26 1.00 11.04
N ILE A 49 -0.46 -0.02 10.69
CA ILE A 49 0.13 -0.13 9.35
C ILE A 49 -0.97 -0.40 8.32
N LEU A 50 -1.91 -1.31 8.61
CA LEU A 50 -3.06 -1.59 7.72
C LEU A 50 -3.96 -0.36 7.53
N GLU A 51 -4.21 0.40 8.60
CA GLU A 51 -4.92 1.68 8.53
C GLU A 51 -4.18 2.67 7.62
N ALA A 52 -2.86 2.83 7.80
CA ALA A 52 -2.05 3.71 6.97
C ALA A 52 -2.07 3.30 5.49
N ILE A 53 -1.95 2.00 5.18
CA ILE A 53 -2.07 1.47 3.82
C ILE A 53 -3.43 1.84 3.22
N SER A 54 -4.50 1.71 3.99
CA SER A 54 -5.86 2.03 3.54
C SER A 54 -5.97 3.52 3.18
N HIS A 55 -5.44 4.40 4.03
CA HIS A 55 -5.37 5.84 3.74
C HIS A 55 -4.55 6.16 2.48
N ILE A 56 -3.36 5.56 2.35
CA ILE A 56 -2.49 5.78 1.17
C ILE A 56 -3.18 5.30 -0.10
N SER A 57 -3.85 4.14 -0.06
CA SER A 57 -4.54 3.60 -1.23
C SER A 57 -5.72 4.46 -1.68
N ALA A 58 -6.35 5.21 -0.76
CA ALA A 58 -7.43 6.13 -1.08
C ALA A 58 -6.91 7.42 -1.73
N GLN A 59 -5.79 7.97 -1.23
CA GLN A 59 -5.24 9.27 -1.67
C GLN A 59 -3.71 9.24 -1.69
N PRO A 60 -3.09 8.55 -2.67
CA PRO A 60 -1.66 8.22 -2.62
C PRO A 60 -0.74 9.45 -2.75
N THR A 61 -1.20 10.51 -3.42
CA THR A 61 -0.36 11.67 -3.78
C THR A 61 -0.72 12.93 -3.01
N VAL A 62 -1.60 12.83 -2.00
CA VAL A 62 -2.02 13.99 -1.21
C VAL A 62 -1.09 14.11 -0.01
N SER A 63 -0.31 15.20 0.03
CA SER A 63 0.50 15.50 1.21
C SER A 63 -0.40 15.93 2.37
N THR A 64 -0.15 15.38 3.56
CA THR A 64 -0.92 15.69 4.77
C THR A 64 0.02 16.00 5.92
N GLY A 65 0.18 17.29 6.22
CA GLY A 65 1.06 17.77 7.29
C GLY A 65 2.44 17.11 7.23
N ASP A 66 2.98 16.68 8.37
CA ASP A 66 4.22 15.90 8.46
C ASP A 66 4.04 14.38 8.29
N THR A 67 2.79 13.95 8.14
CA THR A 67 2.42 12.54 8.06
C THR A 67 2.75 11.98 6.68
N VAL A 68 2.29 12.63 5.60
CA VAL A 68 2.48 12.17 4.22
C VAL A 68 3.30 13.19 3.43
N LYS A 69 4.52 12.81 3.04
CA LYS A 69 5.41 13.68 2.25
C LYS A 69 6.25 12.87 1.25
N PRO A 70 6.62 13.46 0.10
CA PRO A 70 7.64 12.89 -0.76
C PRO A 70 9.00 12.93 -0.06
N LEU A 71 9.79 11.88 -0.27
CA LEU A 71 11.18 11.82 0.15
C LEU A 71 12.07 12.63 -0.83
N LYS A 72 13.23 13.06 -0.33
CA LYS A 72 14.21 13.89 -1.06
C LYS A 72 15.56 13.16 -1.16
N GLY A 73 16.47 13.68 -1.98
CA GLY A 73 17.80 13.11 -2.19
C GLY A 73 17.71 11.78 -2.96
N GLU A 74 18.50 10.79 -2.54
CA GLU A 74 18.57 9.46 -3.16
C GLU A 74 17.23 8.70 -3.18
N LEU A 75 16.31 9.04 -2.28
CA LEU A 75 14.98 8.43 -2.19
C LEU A 75 13.90 9.24 -2.92
N LYS A 76 14.29 10.17 -3.82
CA LYS A 76 13.33 10.93 -4.63
C LYS A 76 12.45 9.98 -5.45
N GLY A 77 11.15 10.29 -5.50
CA GLY A 77 10.13 9.46 -6.15
C GLY A 77 9.44 8.48 -5.19
N LEU A 78 9.99 8.31 -3.98
CA LEU A 78 9.31 7.60 -2.90
C LEU A 78 8.54 8.56 -1.99
N TRP A 79 7.55 8.00 -1.31
CA TRP A 79 6.70 8.69 -0.36
C TRP A 79 6.86 8.08 1.03
N ARG A 80 6.63 8.89 2.06
CA ARG A 80 6.67 8.49 3.46
C ARG A 80 5.35 8.74 4.13
N TYR A 81 4.85 7.75 4.88
CA TYR A 81 3.77 7.89 5.85
C TYR A 81 4.31 7.69 7.28
N ARG A 82 4.12 8.66 8.18
CA ARG A 82 4.59 8.58 9.57
C ARG A 82 3.60 7.84 10.47
N ILE A 83 4.07 6.81 11.18
CA ILE A 83 3.30 6.03 12.16
C ILE A 83 4.05 6.07 13.50
N GLY A 84 3.85 7.15 14.26
CA GLY A 84 4.60 7.38 15.51
C GLY A 84 6.10 7.47 15.26
N LYS A 85 6.86 6.48 15.76
CA LYS A 85 8.32 6.35 15.55
C LYS A 85 8.71 5.64 14.24
N TYR A 86 7.75 4.99 13.59
CA TYR A 86 7.96 4.23 12.35
C TYR A 86 7.59 5.04 11.12
N ARG A 87 8.12 4.61 9.97
CA ARG A 87 7.92 5.23 8.66
C ARG A 87 7.59 4.13 7.68
N LEU A 88 6.42 4.22 7.04
CA LEU A 88 6.08 3.40 5.89
C LEU A 88 6.59 4.13 4.65
N VAL A 89 7.34 3.42 3.81
CA VAL A 89 7.86 3.95 2.55
C VAL A 89 7.08 3.31 1.41
N SER A 90 6.59 4.12 0.49
CA SER A 90 5.81 3.66 -0.66
C SER A 90 6.34 4.26 -1.97
N HIS A 91 6.18 3.50 -3.04
CA HIS A 91 6.39 3.96 -4.41
C HIS A 91 5.04 4.00 -5.11
N ILE A 92 4.74 5.10 -5.79
CA ILE A 92 3.52 5.25 -6.57
C ILE A 92 3.93 5.20 -8.04
N PRO A 93 3.71 4.07 -8.74
CA PRO A 93 4.07 3.96 -10.14
C PRO A 93 3.31 5.04 -10.94
N HIS A 94 4.01 5.65 -11.90
CA HIS A 94 3.49 6.73 -12.76
C HIS A 94 3.20 8.09 -12.12
N PHE A 95 3.65 8.38 -10.90
CA PHE A 95 3.67 9.76 -10.40
C PHE A 95 4.87 10.53 -10.98
N LYS A 96 4.67 11.31 -12.06
CA LYS A 96 5.66 12.28 -12.53
C LYS A 96 5.49 13.60 -11.76
N MET A 97 6.59 14.09 -11.19
CA MET A 97 6.72 15.45 -10.63
C MET A 97 6.66 16.51 -11.74
#